data_AF-A0A1H8M0B8-F1
#
_entry.id   AF-A0A1H8M0B8-F1
#
_cell.length_a   1.000
_cell.length_b   1.000
_cell.length_c   1.000
_cell.angle_alpha   90.00
_cell.angle_beta   90.00
_cell.angle_gamma   90.00
#
_symmetry.space_group_name_H-M   'P 1'
#
loop_
_entity.id
_entity.type
_entity.pdbx_description
1 polymer ?
#
loop_
_entity_poly.entity_id
_entity_poly.type
_entity_poly.pdbx_seq_one_letter_code
_entity_poly.pdbx_strand_id
1 'polypeptide(L)'
;MTICLSPQVTSHVPSYVPSQTLSQPVAPSTPTPLASRSASSHARQACTAPRVTRRNTYALRIRGDRMRDCNLFDGDVIIIHRHQHDAHQETAVATINQREVALKQLSISRLGIHLWPEDAAMPEVFLHNCDIQVLGMVMGVAHHATETRHH
;
A
#
# COMPACT_ATOMS: atom_id res chain seq x y z
N MET A 1 -12.40 37.63 17.11
CA MET A 1 -13.14 36.90 18.15
C MET A 1 -13.49 35.52 17.61
N THR A 2 -12.83 34.49 18.17
CA THR A 2 -13.34 33.19 18.67
C THR A 2 -14.85 32.92 18.42
N ILE A 3 -15.39 31.73 18.10
CA ILE A 3 -15.15 30.37 18.65
C ILE A 3 -15.76 29.29 17.71
N CYS A 4 -15.15 28.09 17.79
CA CYS A 4 -15.58 26.76 17.38
C CYS A 4 -17.07 26.41 17.57
N LEU A 5 -17.53 25.37 16.87
CA LEU A 5 -18.14 24.15 17.46
C LEU A 5 -18.47 23.11 16.37
N SER A 6 -17.81 21.94 16.41
CA SER A 6 -18.38 20.65 15.98
C SER A 6 -19.45 20.22 17.01
N PRO A 7 -20.36 19.24 16.76
CA PRO A 7 -19.97 17.83 16.97
C PRO A 7 -20.86 16.70 16.33
N GLN A 8 -20.40 15.45 16.57
CA GLN A 8 -21.07 14.14 16.68
C GLN A 8 -21.60 13.30 15.50
N VAL A 9 -20.82 12.24 15.25
CA VAL A 9 -21.12 10.80 15.08
C VAL A 9 -22.53 10.31 15.47
N THR A 10 -23.11 9.37 14.69
CA THR A 10 -23.79 8.15 15.20
C THR A 10 -23.80 7.04 14.14
N SER A 11 -23.35 5.86 14.56
CA SER A 11 -23.36 4.58 13.84
C SER A 11 -24.71 3.89 13.99
N HIS A 12 -25.22 3.23 12.94
CA HIS A 12 -26.31 2.25 13.10
C HIS A 12 -26.19 1.14 12.06
N VAL A 13 -25.93 -0.08 12.52
CA VAL A 13 -25.99 -1.31 11.73
C VAL A 13 -27.24 -2.08 12.17
N PRO A 14 -28.16 -2.45 11.27
CA PRO A 14 -29.24 -3.36 11.61
C PRO A 14 -28.81 -4.82 11.48
N SER A 15 -29.17 -5.56 12.54
CA SER A 15 -29.02 -7.00 12.73
C SER A 15 -30.03 -7.79 11.87
N TYR A 16 -29.62 -8.90 11.28
CA TYR A 16 -30.55 -9.88 10.69
C TYR A 16 -30.20 -11.30 11.12
N VAL A 17 -31.13 -11.88 11.87
CA VAL A 17 -31.20 -13.28 12.28
C VAL A 17 -32.06 -14.02 11.26
N PRO A 18 -31.74 -15.28 10.94
CA PRO A 18 -32.85 -16.22 10.81
C PRO A 18 -32.67 -17.48 11.63
N SER A 19 -33.81 -17.84 12.20
CA SER A 19 -34.07 -18.95 13.09
C SER A 19 -34.11 -20.29 12.37
N GLN A 20 -33.75 -21.29 13.18
CA GLN A 20 -33.84 -22.73 13.04
C GLN A 20 -35.12 -23.25 12.37
N THR A 21 -35.03 -24.41 11.71
CA THR A 21 -35.81 -25.62 12.04
C THR A 21 -35.51 -26.72 11.01
N LEU A 22 -35.04 -27.90 11.46
CA LEU A 22 -35.75 -29.18 11.28
C LEU A 22 -34.99 -30.34 11.98
N SER A 23 -35.63 -30.89 13.00
CA SER A 23 -35.86 -32.31 13.30
C SER A 23 -34.75 -33.36 13.05
N GLN A 24 -34.39 -34.13 14.10
CA GLN A 24 -34.88 -35.48 14.42
C GLN A 24 -33.92 -36.19 15.43
N PRO A 25 -34.08 -37.48 15.77
CA PRO A 25 -34.65 -37.97 17.02
C PRO A 25 -33.62 -38.56 18.00
N VAL A 26 -34.03 -38.73 19.26
CA VAL A 26 -33.25 -39.34 20.34
C VAL A 26 -33.47 -40.86 20.40
N ALA A 27 -32.38 -41.63 20.58
CA ALA A 27 -32.23 -42.87 21.38
C ALA A 27 -31.08 -43.76 20.84
N PRO A 28 -30.57 -44.76 21.58
CA PRO A 28 -30.15 -44.79 23.00
C PRO A 28 -28.69 -45.29 23.19
N SER A 29 -28.19 -45.15 24.43
CA SER A 29 -27.18 -45.94 25.17
C SER A 29 -26.36 -46.98 24.40
N THR A 30 -25.02 -47.07 24.44
CA THR A 30 -24.09 -47.41 25.55
C THR A 30 -22.73 -47.80 24.87
N PRO A 31 -21.66 -48.22 25.57
CA PRO A 31 -20.83 -47.58 26.58
C PRO A 31 -19.47 -47.09 26.01
N THR A 32 -18.81 -46.26 26.81
CA THR A 32 -17.46 -45.70 26.65
C THR A 32 -16.37 -46.77 26.51
N PRO A 33 -15.54 -46.78 25.45
CA PRO A 33 -14.16 -47.21 25.55
C PRO A 33 -13.30 -46.01 25.95
N LEU A 34 -12.72 -46.08 27.15
CA LEU A 34 -11.65 -45.21 27.62
C LEU A 34 -10.41 -45.46 26.76
N ALA A 35 -10.39 -44.90 25.55
CA ALA A 35 -9.21 -44.85 24.71
C ALA A 35 -8.59 -43.47 24.87
N SER A 36 -7.46 -43.43 25.58
CA SER A 36 -6.50 -42.33 25.61
C SER A 36 -6.01 -42.03 24.19
N ARG A 37 -6.81 -41.29 23.43
CA ARG A 37 -6.31 -40.57 22.25
C ARG A 37 -5.55 -39.38 22.77
N SER A 38 -4.24 -39.54 22.87
CA SER A 38 -3.30 -38.43 22.74
C SER A 38 -3.79 -37.61 21.55
N ALA A 39 -4.40 -36.46 21.84
CA ALA A 39 -4.65 -35.48 20.81
C ALA A 39 -3.27 -35.04 20.35
N SER A 40 -2.81 -35.62 19.25
CA SER A 40 -1.84 -34.94 18.41
C SER A 40 -2.51 -33.63 18.04
N SER A 41 -2.20 -32.61 18.83
CA SER A 41 -2.38 -31.22 18.48
C SER A 41 -1.56 -31.01 17.22
N HIS A 42 -2.15 -31.35 16.07
CA HIS A 42 -1.73 -30.77 14.81
C HIS A 42 -1.94 -29.28 14.99
N ALA A 43 -0.86 -28.61 15.39
CA ALA A 43 -0.75 -27.19 15.39
C ALA A 43 -1.33 -26.76 14.04
N ARG A 44 -2.46 -26.04 14.09
CA ARG A 44 -2.97 -25.35 12.92
C ARG A 44 -1.82 -24.45 12.48
N GLN A 45 -1.10 -24.87 11.45
CA GLN A 45 -0.11 -24.03 10.80
C GLN A 45 -0.88 -22.76 10.42
N ALA A 46 -0.64 -21.67 11.15
CA ALA A 46 -1.25 -20.41 10.83
C ALA A 46 -0.69 -20.00 9.48
N CYS A 47 -1.51 -20.08 8.44
CA CYS A 47 -1.17 -19.54 7.13
C CYS A 47 -1.07 -18.03 7.30
N THR A 48 0.12 -17.50 7.59
CA THR A 48 0.37 -16.06 7.53
C THR A 48 0.24 -15.67 6.07
N ALA A 49 -0.59 -14.64 5.80
CA ALA A 49 -0.77 -14.15 4.44
C ALA A 49 0.60 -13.74 3.86
N PRO A 50 0.93 -14.14 2.62
CA PRO A 50 2.21 -13.76 2.01
C PRO A 50 2.25 -12.24 1.85
N ARG A 51 3.36 -11.61 2.25
CA ARG A 51 3.55 -10.17 2.11
C ARG A 51 3.93 -9.84 0.68
N VAL A 52 3.25 -8.88 0.06
CA VAL A 52 3.42 -8.55 -1.35
C VAL A 52 4.00 -7.15 -1.49
N THR A 53 5.18 -7.01 -2.07
CA THR A 53 5.79 -5.71 -2.36
C THR A 53 5.67 -5.39 -3.85
N ARG A 54 5.13 -4.21 -4.19
CA ARG A 54 5.09 -3.68 -5.55
C ARG A 54 6.19 -2.65 -5.75
N ARG A 55 6.87 -2.72 -6.89
CA ARG A 55 7.94 -1.80 -7.29
C ARG A 55 7.62 -1.23 -8.64
N ASN A 56 7.43 0.09 -8.71
CA ASN A 56 7.20 0.79 -9.96
C ASN A 56 8.34 1.80 -10.17
N THR A 57 8.91 1.80 -11.36
CA THR A 57 9.92 2.79 -11.77
C THR A 57 9.43 3.53 -13.00
N TYR A 58 9.50 4.86 -12.96
CA TYR A 58 9.12 5.74 -14.06
C TYR A 58 10.35 6.52 -14.53
N ALA A 59 10.57 6.58 -15.85
CA ALA A 59 11.62 7.39 -16.44
C ALA A 59 10.98 8.51 -17.27
N LEU A 60 11.26 9.75 -16.91
CA LEU A 60 10.70 10.95 -17.50
C LEU A 60 11.82 11.82 -18.05
N ARG A 61 11.65 12.39 -19.24
CA ARG A 61 12.55 13.37 -19.82
C ARG A 61 11.87 14.73 -19.86
N ILE A 62 12.55 15.77 -19.42
CA ILE A 62 12.08 17.15 -19.52
C ILE A 62 12.15 17.61 -20.98
N ARG A 63 11.10 18.30 -21.42
CA ARG A 63 10.98 18.90 -22.75
C ARG A 63 10.83 20.40 -22.64
N GLY A 64 11.70 21.11 -23.36
CA GLY A 64 11.74 22.56 -23.37
C GLY A 64 12.21 23.15 -22.05
N ASP A 65 11.82 24.39 -21.82
CA ASP A 65 12.52 25.30 -20.92
C ASP A 65 11.64 25.84 -19.78
N ARG A 66 10.39 25.37 -19.69
CA ARG A 66 9.42 25.87 -18.71
C ARG A 66 9.75 25.50 -17.27
N MET A 67 10.62 24.50 -17.08
CA MET A 67 11.00 23.97 -15.77
C MET A 67 12.30 24.55 -15.23
N ARG A 68 12.87 25.57 -15.88
CA ARG A 68 14.13 26.21 -15.49
C ARG A 68 14.11 26.80 -14.08
N ASP A 69 12.96 27.28 -13.61
CA ASP A 69 12.80 27.81 -12.24
C ASP A 69 13.05 26.74 -11.17
N CYS A 70 12.83 25.46 -11.50
CA CYS A 70 13.15 24.31 -10.66
C CYS A 70 14.55 23.74 -10.94
N ASN A 71 15.38 24.48 -11.70
CA ASN A 71 16.71 24.05 -12.15
C ASN A 71 16.69 22.75 -12.97
N LEU A 72 15.64 22.58 -13.78
CA LEU A 72 15.45 21.46 -14.71
C LEU A 72 15.43 21.97 -16.15
N PHE A 73 16.24 21.37 -17.01
CA PHE A 73 16.49 21.82 -18.39
C PHE A 73 16.03 20.78 -19.41
N ASP A 74 15.87 21.21 -20.67
CA ASP A 74 15.54 20.30 -21.77
C ASP A 74 16.55 19.16 -21.86
N GLY A 75 16.05 17.93 -21.92
CA GLY A 75 16.89 16.74 -21.97
C GLY A 75 17.20 16.10 -20.62
N ASP A 76 16.96 16.80 -19.50
CA ASP A 76 17.15 16.21 -18.18
C ASP A 76 16.22 15.02 -17.97
N VAL A 77 16.73 13.99 -17.29
CA VAL A 77 15.99 12.76 -17.00
C VAL A 77 15.73 12.65 -15.51
N ILE A 78 14.45 12.46 -15.17
CA ILE A 78 13.98 12.19 -13.82
C ILE A 78 13.60 10.72 -13.74
N ILE A 79 14.15 10.02 -12.76
CA ILE A 79 13.79 8.63 -12.46
C ILE A 79 13.02 8.61 -11.14
N ILE A 80 11.84 8.03 -11.13
CA ILE A 80 11.01 7.91 -9.92
C ILE A 80 10.89 6.44 -9.55
N HIS A 81 11.39 6.08 -8.38
CA HIS A 81 11.25 4.76 -7.77
C HIS A 81 10.14 4.79 -6.73
N ARG A 82 9.15 3.91 -6.87
CA ARG A 82 7.99 3.80 -5.99
C ARG A 82 7.86 2.39 -5.45
N HIS A 83 7.90 2.28 -4.13
CA HIS A 83 7.85 1.01 -3.39
C HIS A 83 6.60 0.98 -2.53
N GLN A 84 5.71 0.02 -2.78
CA GLN A 84 4.53 -0.24 -1.95
C GLN A 84 4.72 -1.57 -1.26
N HIS A 85 4.95 -1.56 0.06
CA HIS A 85 5.17 -2.77 0.83
C HIS A 85 3.85 -3.45 1.24
N ASP A 86 2.80 -2.66 1.45
CA ASP A 86 1.44 -3.08 1.83
C ASP A 86 0.45 -1.97 1.43
N ALA A 87 -0.86 -2.15 1.64
CA ALA A 87 -1.89 -1.15 1.25
C ALA A 87 -1.71 0.24 1.91
N HIS A 88 -0.95 0.31 3.01
CA HIS A 88 -0.80 1.52 3.83
C HIS A 88 0.63 2.09 3.86
N GLN A 89 1.62 1.39 3.29
CA GLN A 89 3.02 1.82 3.32
C GLN A 89 3.57 1.97 1.91
N GLU A 90 3.71 3.22 1.47
CA GLU A 90 4.32 3.62 0.21
C GLU A 90 5.53 4.52 0.48
N THR A 91 6.62 4.28 -0.23
CA THR A 91 7.81 5.12 -0.24
C THR A 91 8.15 5.44 -1.67
N ALA A 92 8.46 6.71 -1.95
CA ALA A 92 8.90 7.13 -3.26
C ALA A 92 10.22 7.92 -3.16
N VAL A 93 11.10 7.70 -4.12
CA VAL A 93 12.38 8.41 -4.26
C VAL A 93 12.48 8.87 -5.71
N ALA A 94 12.84 10.13 -5.92
CA ALA A 94 13.09 10.66 -7.25
C ALA A 94 14.57 11.03 -7.40
N THR A 95 15.18 10.62 -8.51
CA THR A 95 16.51 11.09 -8.92
C THR A 95 16.33 12.24 -9.88
N ILE A 96 16.71 13.44 -9.46
CA ILE A 96 16.60 14.70 -10.20
C ILE A 96 18.01 15.30 -10.31
N ASN A 97 18.51 15.59 -11.51
CA ASN A 97 19.87 16.13 -11.71
C ASN A 97 20.96 15.29 -11.00
N GLN A 98 20.87 13.96 -11.12
CA GLN A 98 21.78 13.00 -10.46
C GLN A 98 21.76 13.03 -8.92
N ARG A 99 20.82 13.74 -8.30
CA ARG A 99 20.61 13.77 -6.85
C ARG A 99 19.37 12.96 -6.50
N GLU A 100 19.50 12.07 -5.51
CA GLU A 100 18.36 11.37 -4.94
C GLU A 100 17.61 12.25 -3.94
N VAL A 101 16.29 12.30 -4.09
CA VAL A 101 15.37 13.07 -3.26
C VAL A 101 14.31 12.11 -2.77
N ALA A 102 14.27 11.89 -1.46
CA ALA A 102 13.17 11.17 -0.82
C ALA A 102 11.90 12.00 -0.92
N LEU A 103 10.79 11.37 -1.29
CA LEU A 103 9.49 12.02 -1.41
C LEU A 103 8.60 11.62 -0.24
N LYS A 104 8.01 12.62 0.40
CA LYS A 104 6.92 12.46 1.35
C LYS A 104 5.66 11.94 0.66
N GLN A 105 5.40 12.48 -0.53
CA GLN A 105 4.22 12.15 -1.31
C GLN A 105 4.52 12.27 -2.81
N LEU A 106 3.87 11.41 -3.59
CA LEU A 106 3.88 11.42 -5.05
C LEU A 106 2.42 11.39 -5.53
N SER A 107 2.03 12.34 -6.37
CA SER A 107 0.69 12.34 -6.99
C SER A 107 0.83 12.39 -8.51
N ILE A 108 0.17 11.46 -9.19
CA ILE A 108 0.12 11.40 -10.65
C ILE A 108 -1.33 11.69 -11.05
N SER A 109 -1.53 12.75 -11.82
CA SER A 109 -2.83 13.25 -12.23
C SER A 109 -2.91 13.45 -13.75
N ARG A 110 -4.09 13.82 -14.25
CA ARG A 110 -4.27 14.18 -15.67
C ARG A 110 -3.53 15.46 -16.09
N LEU A 111 -3.19 16.32 -15.14
CA LEU A 111 -2.45 17.57 -15.41
C LEU A 111 -0.94 17.33 -15.46
N GLY A 112 -0.46 16.40 -14.64
CA GLY A 112 0.97 16.22 -14.43
C GLY A 112 1.28 15.41 -13.19
N ILE A 113 2.55 15.47 -12.80
CA ILE A 113 3.12 14.75 -11.67
C ILE A 113 3.57 15.77 -10.63
N HIS A 114 3.07 15.64 -9.40
CA HIS A 114 3.53 16.40 -8.25
C HIS A 114 4.46 15.57 -7.39
N LEU A 115 5.61 16.13 -7.07
CA LEU A 115 6.62 15.56 -6.19
C LEU A 115 6.72 16.45 -4.94
N TRP A 116 6.44 15.86 -3.77
CA TRP A 116 6.66 16.50 -2.48
C TRP A 116 7.90 15.93 -1.83
N PRO A 117 9.02 16.67 -1.78
CA PRO A 117 10.22 16.24 -1.07
C PRO A 117 9.92 16.01 0.43
N GLU A 118 10.65 15.09 1.05
CA GLU A 118 10.64 14.91 2.50
C GLU A 118 11.37 16.07 3.21
N ASP A 119 12.40 16.62 2.56
CA ASP A 119 13.16 17.77 3.06
C ASP A 119 12.44 19.09 2.72
N ALA A 120 12.09 19.85 3.75
CA ALA A 120 11.45 21.17 3.62
C ALA A 120 12.34 22.23 2.97
N ALA A 121 13.66 22.02 2.88
CA ALA A 121 14.57 22.91 2.18
C ALA A 121 14.39 22.84 0.65
N MET A 122 13.78 21.77 0.13
CA MET A 122 13.54 21.59 -1.30
C MET A 122 12.08 21.95 -1.64
N PRO A 123 11.84 22.83 -2.63
CA PRO A 123 10.49 23.18 -3.03
C PRO A 123 9.77 22.01 -3.70
N GLU A 124 8.45 22.03 -3.62
CA GLU A 124 7.58 21.11 -4.35
C GLU A 124 7.82 21.26 -5.86
N VAL A 125 7.86 20.14 -6.58
CA VAL A 125 8.09 20.14 -8.04
C VAL A 125 6.84 19.63 -8.73
N PHE A 126 6.28 20.46 -9.62
CA PHE A 126 5.16 20.07 -10.47
C PHE A 126 5.58 19.95 -11.93
N LEU A 127 5.51 18.71 -12.44
CA LEU A 127 5.85 18.36 -13.81
C LEU A 127 4.58 18.34 -14.66
N HIS A 128 4.38 19.33 -15.54
CA HIS A 128 3.24 19.36 -16.45
C HIS A 128 3.40 18.32 -17.55
N ASN A 129 2.30 17.67 -17.95
CA ASN A 129 2.31 16.67 -19.02
C ASN A 129 2.81 17.20 -20.38
N CYS A 130 2.68 18.51 -20.65
CA CYS A 130 3.17 19.13 -21.88
C CYS A 130 4.69 19.37 -21.89
N ASP A 131 5.32 19.42 -20.71
CA ASP A 131 6.74 19.73 -20.53
C ASP A 131 7.55 18.47 -20.19
N ILE A 132 6.93 17.28 -20.19
CA ILE A 132 7.60 16.01 -19.93
C ILE A 132 7.28 14.97 -21.00
N GLN A 133 8.23 14.05 -21.20
CA GLN A 133 8.08 12.87 -22.02
C GLN A 133 8.32 11.63 -21.16
N VAL A 134 7.37 10.71 -21.17
CA VAL A 134 7.58 9.38 -20.56
C VAL A 134 8.51 8.59 -21.48
N LEU A 135 9.69 8.23 -20.99
CA LEU A 135 10.65 7.36 -21.69
C LEU A 135 10.27 5.88 -21.49
N GLY A 136 9.79 5.53 -20.31
CA GLY A 136 9.39 4.16 -19.99
C GLY A 136 8.83 4.00 -18.58
N MET A 137 8.20 2.84 -18.36
CA MET A 137 7.69 2.42 -17.06
C MET A 137 8.02 0.94 -16.86
N VAL A 138 8.53 0.60 -15.68
CA VAL A 138 8.78 -0.78 -15.26
C VAL A 138 7.97 -1.06 -14.01
N MET A 139 7.25 -2.18 -14.00
CA MET A 139 6.46 -2.64 -12.86
C MET A 139 6.92 -4.03 -12.43
N GLY A 140 6.99 -4.27 -11.12
CA GLY A 140 7.38 -5.55 -10.55
C GLY A 140 6.61 -5.85 -9.26
N VAL A 141 6.40 -7.13 -8.99
CA VAL A 141 5.74 -7.63 -7.78
C VAL A 141 6.61 -8.72 -7.17
N ALA A 142 6.86 -8.64 -5.88
CA ALA A 142 7.62 -9.64 -5.11
C ALA A 142 6.74 -10.21 -3.99
N HIS A 143 6.77 -11.53 -3.83
CA HIS A 143 6.11 -12.25 -2.73
C HIS A 143 7.16 -12.66 -1.70
N HIS A 144 6.93 -12.32 -0.44
CA HIS A 144 7.77 -12.71 0.68
C HIS A 144 7.06 -13.78 1.50
N ALA A 145 7.68 -14.96 1.63
CA ALA A 145 7.21 -16.00 2.54
C ALA A 145 7.66 -15.63 3.96
N THR A 146 6.71 -15.59 4.89
CA THR A 146 6.99 -15.34 6.30
C THR A 146 7.57 -16.63 6.90
N GLU A 147 8.89 -16.69 7.11
CA GLU A 147 9.53 -17.85 7.73
C GLU A 147 9.33 -17.78 9.25
N THR A 148 8.37 -18.56 9.76
CA THR A 148 8.13 -18.70 11.20
C THR A 148 9.26 -19.55 11.80
N ARG A 149 10.31 -18.92 12.32
CA ARG A 149 11.30 -19.62 13.16
C ARG A 149 10.66 -20.02 14.49
N HIS A 150 10.36 -21.30 14.63
CA HIS A 150 10.03 -21.90 15.92
C HIS A 150 11.34 -22.09 16.72
N HIS A 151 11.41 -21.45 17.89
CA HIS A 151 12.45 -21.66 18.90
C HIS A 151 12.06 -22.79 19.84
#